data_AF-A0A975C320-F1
#
_entry.id   AF-A0A975C320-F1
#
_cell.length_a   1.000
_cell.length_b   1.000
_cell.length_c   1.000
_cell.angle_alpha   90.00
_cell.angle_beta   90.00
_cell.angle_gamma   90.00
#
_symmetry.space_group_name_H-M   'P 1'
#
loop_
_entity.id
_entity.type
_entity.pdbx_description
1 polymer ?
#
loop_
_entity_poly.entity_id
_entity_poly.type
_entity_poly.pdbx_seq_one_letter_code
_entity_poly.pdbx_strand_id
1 'polypeptide(L)'
;MVTLLVALVLQSTPPLTAPADCSLSEADRVANRALTFEQFDQYRSTLRSTAWNLSMAGCHAASAEVDQDYLVHGPILSDRQYVVVRWHMALSLARAGREAEAIPLAAASIAPVEPSEDQFDWNTYVRGVWGFLSKRREVLEASLTTLKAAPGGRNAINARALGRLSKCFDSPYAEAIEAETCAVD
;
A
#
# COMPACT_ATOMS: atom_id res chain seq x y z
N MET A 1 38.92 44.01 13.60
CA MET A 1 38.56 42.81 12.81
C MET A 1 38.14 41.73 13.79
N VAL A 2 36.87 41.37 13.82
CA VAL A 2 36.38 40.17 14.54
C VAL A 2 35.67 39.32 13.51
N THR A 3 36.28 38.20 13.15
CA THR A 3 35.71 37.21 12.23
C THR A 3 34.95 36.19 13.07
N LEU A 4 33.63 36.18 12.96
CA LEU A 4 32.76 35.21 13.61
C LEU A 4 32.66 33.97 12.71
N LEU A 5 33.20 32.85 13.17
CA LEU A 5 33.02 31.53 12.53
C LEU A 5 31.68 30.95 12.98
N VAL A 6 30.74 30.80 12.03
CA VAL A 6 29.50 30.06 12.24
C VAL A 6 29.77 28.60 11.89
N ALA A 7 29.76 27.73 12.90
CA ALA A 7 29.81 26.28 12.70
C ALA A 7 28.43 25.77 12.28
N LEU A 8 28.32 25.26 11.06
CA LEU A 8 27.12 24.63 10.54
C LEU A 8 27.01 23.22 11.12
N VAL A 9 26.10 23.01 12.08
CA VAL A 9 25.81 21.67 12.62
C VAL A 9 24.89 20.95 11.64
N LEU A 10 25.44 19.98 10.91
CA LEU A 10 24.65 19.00 10.15
C LEU A 10 23.86 18.15 11.15
N GLN A 11 22.56 18.41 11.26
CA GLN A 11 21.65 17.54 11.98
C GLN A 11 21.37 16.33 11.09
N SER A 12 21.99 15.21 11.40
CA SER A 12 21.61 13.90 10.87
C SER A 12 20.22 13.54 11.42
N THR A 13 19.20 13.56 10.57
CA THR A 13 17.89 13.01 10.87
C THR A 13 18.05 11.51 11.15
N PRO A 14 17.66 11.01 12.34
CA PRO A 14 17.68 9.58 12.58
C PRO A 14 16.71 8.90 11.60
N PRO A 15 17.05 7.71 11.07
CA PRO A 15 16.07 6.91 10.34
C PRO A 15 14.88 6.65 11.28
N LEU A 16 13.67 6.74 10.74
CA LEU A 16 12.45 6.34 11.44
C LEU A 16 12.57 4.86 11.78
N THR A 17 12.99 4.55 13.00
CA THR A 17 12.99 3.19 13.53
C THR A 17 11.54 2.70 13.54
N ALA A 18 11.29 1.56 12.90
CA ALA A 18 10.01 0.86 13.00
C ALA A 18 9.59 0.70 14.48
N PRO A 19 8.29 0.63 14.81
CA PRO A 19 7.83 0.37 16.17
C PRO A 19 8.57 -0.84 16.72
N ALA A 20 9.06 -0.72 17.95
CA ALA A 20 9.90 -1.73 18.58
C ALA A 20 9.21 -3.09 18.79
N ASP A 21 7.89 -3.18 18.57
CA ASP A 21 7.20 -4.45 18.47
C ASP A 21 6.03 -4.33 17.47
N CYS A 22 6.07 -5.11 16.39
CA CYS A 22 4.98 -5.25 15.43
C CYS A 22 3.94 -6.29 15.90
N SER A 23 3.97 -6.70 17.18
CA SER A 23 3.00 -7.63 17.74
C SER A 23 1.60 -7.03 17.86
N LEU A 24 0.61 -7.92 17.75
CA LEU A 24 -0.81 -7.60 17.93
C LEU A 24 -1.33 -8.36 19.14
N SER A 25 -1.86 -7.64 20.12
CA SER A 25 -2.58 -8.26 21.23
C SER A 25 -4.00 -8.64 20.82
N GLU A 26 -4.67 -9.51 21.58
CA GLU A 26 -6.11 -9.76 21.35
C GLU A 26 -6.94 -8.49 21.55
N ALA A 27 -6.52 -7.59 22.46
CA ALA A 27 -7.18 -6.30 22.65
C ALA A 27 -7.09 -5.42 21.40
N ASP A 28 -5.96 -5.45 20.68
CA ASP A 28 -5.81 -4.74 19.41
C ASP A 28 -6.74 -5.30 18.34
N ARG A 29 -6.83 -6.64 18.25
CA ARG A 29 -7.73 -7.31 17.29
C ARG A 29 -9.18 -6.96 17.57
N VAL A 30 -9.62 -7.08 18.83
CA VAL A 30 -10.97 -6.69 19.26
C VAL A 30 -11.26 -5.22 18.98
N ALA A 31 -10.31 -4.32 19.24
CA ALA A 31 -10.49 -2.89 18.98
C ALA A 31 -10.63 -2.59 17.48
N ASN A 32 -9.85 -3.25 16.62
CA ASN A 32 -9.96 -3.10 15.16
C ASN A 32 -11.30 -3.64 14.61
N ARG A 33 -11.75 -4.83 15.06
CA ARG A 33 -13.04 -5.43 14.64
C ARG A 33 -14.24 -4.53 14.94
N ALA A 34 -14.13 -3.68 15.96
CA ALA A 34 -15.20 -2.77 16.39
C ALA A 34 -15.25 -1.45 15.59
N LEU A 35 -14.25 -1.15 14.76
CA LEU A 35 -14.24 0.05 13.93
C LEU A 35 -15.25 -0.05 12.79
N THR A 36 -15.81 1.09 12.36
CA THR A 36 -16.46 1.16 11.05
C THR A 36 -15.42 1.08 9.94
N PHE A 37 -15.86 0.77 8.71
CA PHE A 37 -14.96 0.77 7.54
C PHE A 37 -14.21 2.11 7.42
N GLU A 38 -14.91 3.22 7.61
CA GLU A 38 -14.31 4.54 7.48
C GLU A 38 -13.25 4.78 8.56
N GLN A 39 -13.47 4.32 9.80
CA GLN A 39 -12.48 4.43 10.87
C GLN A 39 -11.28 3.50 10.68
N PHE A 40 -11.52 2.32 10.09
CA PHE A 40 -10.48 1.34 9.84
C PHE A 40 -9.57 1.73 8.66
N ASP A 41 -10.17 2.17 7.55
CA ASP A 41 -9.52 2.29 6.24
C ASP A 41 -9.35 3.74 5.74
N GLN A 42 -10.35 4.62 5.96
CA GLN A 42 -10.41 5.94 5.29
C GLN A 42 -9.92 7.09 6.17
N TYR A 43 -10.22 7.03 7.46
CA TYR A 43 -9.83 8.03 8.44
C TYR A 43 -8.68 7.50 9.29
N ARG A 44 -7.78 8.41 9.67
CA ARG A 44 -6.71 8.10 10.62
C ARG A 44 -7.34 7.86 11.99
N SER A 45 -7.65 6.61 12.30
CA SER A 45 -7.95 6.18 13.66
C SER A 45 -6.78 6.55 14.58
N THR A 46 -7.09 6.88 15.83
CA THR A 46 -6.10 7.07 16.88
C THR A 46 -5.50 5.74 17.36
N LEU A 47 -6.11 4.61 16.98
CA LEU A 47 -5.55 3.28 17.26
C LEU A 47 -4.29 3.05 16.45
N ARG A 48 -3.15 2.89 17.13
CA ARG A 48 -1.86 2.62 16.49
C ARG A 48 -1.82 1.27 15.76
N SER A 49 -2.72 0.36 16.12
CA SER A 49 -2.81 -1.00 15.59
C SER A 49 -3.77 -1.15 14.41
N THR A 50 -4.24 -0.08 13.78
CA THR A 50 -4.94 -0.21 12.48
C THR A 50 -3.98 -0.66 11.39
N ALA A 51 -4.51 -1.36 10.39
CA ALA A 51 -3.72 -1.84 9.25
C ALA A 51 -2.94 -0.70 8.58
N TRP A 52 -3.57 0.47 8.39
CA TRP A 52 -2.91 1.67 7.87
C TRP A 52 -1.75 2.12 8.76
N ASN A 53 -1.98 2.30 10.07
CA ASN A 53 -0.95 2.80 10.99
C ASN A 53 0.22 1.81 11.12
N LEU A 54 -0.05 0.50 11.12
CA LEU A 54 0.97 -0.54 11.09
C LEU A 54 1.79 -0.50 9.80
N SER A 55 1.13 -0.36 8.64
CA SER A 55 1.81 -0.29 7.34
C SER A 55 2.70 0.95 7.24
N MET A 56 2.21 2.11 7.67
CA MET A 56 3.01 3.35 7.74
C MET A 56 4.22 3.26 8.68
N ALA A 57 4.17 2.35 9.64
CA ALA A 57 5.24 2.10 10.59
C ALA A 57 6.18 0.95 10.14
N GLY A 58 6.00 0.41 8.94
CA GLY A 58 6.80 -0.70 8.41
C GLY A 58 6.40 -2.09 8.92
N CYS A 59 5.34 -2.20 9.73
CA CYS A 59 4.82 -3.46 10.25
C CYS A 59 3.89 -4.14 9.26
N HIS A 60 4.35 -4.39 8.03
CA HIS A 60 3.51 -4.85 6.93
C HIS A 60 2.90 -6.24 7.14
N ALA A 61 3.62 -7.17 7.79
CA ALA A 61 3.07 -8.47 8.13
C ALA A 61 1.90 -8.35 9.12
N ALA A 62 2.05 -7.56 10.18
CA ALA A 62 0.98 -7.29 11.15
C ALA A 62 -0.18 -6.52 10.52
N SER A 63 0.10 -5.57 9.63
CA SER A 63 -0.93 -4.86 8.86
C SER A 63 -1.82 -5.84 8.09
N ALA A 64 -1.22 -6.81 7.37
CA ALA A 64 -1.98 -7.84 6.67
C ALA A 64 -2.79 -8.75 7.60
N GLU A 65 -2.26 -9.08 8.80
CA GLU A 65 -3.01 -9.83 9.80
C GLU A 65 -4.24 -9.07 10.31
N VAL A 66 -4.12 -7.74 10.49
CA VAL A 66 -5.25 -6.89 10.90
C VAL A 66 -6.30 -6.79 9.80
N ASP A 67 -5.89 -6.60 8.55
CA ASP A 67 -6.83 -6.61 7.40
C ASP A 67 -7.58 -7.95 7.30
N GLN A 68 -6.86 -9.07 7.43
CA GLN A 68 -7.46 -10.40 7.41
C GLN A 68 -8.46 -10.59 8.55
N ASP A 69 -8.07 -10.22 9.77
CA ASP A 69 -8.94 -10.34 10.95
C ASP A 69 -10.20 -9.48 10.81
N TYR A 70 -10.06 -8.25 10.29
CA TYR A 70 -11.19 -7.36 10.04
C TYR A 70 -12.13 -7.89 8.95
N LEU A 71 -11.61 -8.49 7.88
CA LEU A 71 -12.44 -9.12 6.84
C LEU A 71 -13.26 -10.32 7.34
N VAL A 72 -12.78 -11.04 8.36
CA VAL A 72 -13.42 -12.25 8.88
C VAL A 72 -14.34 -11.94 10.06
N HIS A 73 -13.94 -11.03 10.94
CA HIS A 73 -14.58 -10.80 12.24
C HIS A 73 -15.09 -9.37 12.45
N GLY A 74 -14.82 -8.46 11.52
CA GLY A 74 -15.30 -7.09 11.55
C GLY A 74 -16.77 -6.95 11.12
N PRO A 75 -17.23 -5.71 10.88
CA PRO A 75 -18.58 -5.44 10.43
C PRO A 75 -18.84 -6.00 9.01
N ILE A 76 -20.11 -6.16 8.67
CA ILE A 76 -20.51 -6.52 7.29
C ILE A 76 -20.12 -5.36 6.36
N LEU A 77 -19.26 -5.66 5.40
CA LEU A 77 -18.80 -4.71 4.39
C LEU A 77 -19.66 -4.80 3.13
N SER A 78 -19.83 -3.68 2.44
CA SER A 78 -20.25 -3.72 1.03
C SER A 78 -19.18 -4.38 0.17
N ASP A 79 -19.55 -4.85 -1.02
CA ASP A 79 -18.62 -5.48 -1.98
C ASP A 79 -17.41 -4.57 -2.27
N ARG A 80 -17.66 -3.26 -2.42
CA ARG A 80 -16.58 -2.29 -2.68
C ARG A 80 -15.62 -2.19 -1.50
N GLN A 81 -16.13 -2.07 -0.28
CA GLN A 81 -15.33 -1.97 0.93
C GLN A 81 -14.50 -3.25 1.15
N TYR A 82 -15.11 -4.42 0.91
CA TYR A 82 -14.40 -5.70 0.97
C TYR A 82 -13.22 -5.72 -0.02
N VAL A 83 -13.45 -5.29 -1.27
CA VAL A 83 -12.40 -5.19 -2.29
C VAL A 83 -11.28 -4.23 -1.87
N VAL A 84 -11.58 -3.10 -1.22
CA VAL A 84 -10.55 -2.18 -0.72
C VAL A 84 -9.69 -2.83 0.37
N VAL A 85 -10.31 -3.44 1.38
CA VAL A 85 -9.54 -4.04 2.49
C VAL A 85 -8.70 -5.22 1.99
N ARG A 86 -9.25 -6.06 1.11
CA ARG A 86 -8.49 -7.15 0.45
C ARG A 86 -7.29 -6.62 -0.34
N TRP A 87 -7.47 -5.49 -1.03
CA TRP A 87 -6.40 -4.85 -1.77
C TRP A 87 -5.27 -4.37 -0.87
N HIS A 88 -5.60 -3.70 0.25
CA HIS A 88 -4.60 -3.28 1.23
C HIS A 88 -3.88 -4.47 1.86
N MET A 89 -4.59 -5.54 2.19
CA MET A 89 -4.00 -6.80 2.66
C MET A 89 -2.97 -7.34 1.66
N ALA A 90 -3.30 -7.36 0.36
CA ALA A 90 -2.40 -7.84 -0.68
C ALA A 90 -1.11 -6.99 -0.76
N LEU A 91 -1.24 -5.66 -0.70
CA LEU A 91 -0.08 -4.76 -0.72
C LEU A 91 0.79 -4.92 0.53
N SER A 92 0.17 -5.07 1.71
CA SER A 92 0.87 -5.32 2.96
C SER A 92 1.63 -6.65 2.92
N LEU A 93 1.04 -7.72 2.39
CA LEU A 93 1.74 -8.99 2.18
C LEU A 93 2.92 -8.84 1.22
N ALA A 94 2.72 -8.15 0.09
CA ALA A 94 3.78 -7.92 -0.88
C ALA A 94 4.95 -7.11 -0.28
N ARG A 95 4.67 -6.08 0.50
CA ARG A 95 5.70 -5.31 1.23
C ARG A 95 6.42 -6.13 2.30
N ALA A 96 5.73 -7.08 2.92
CA ALA A 96 6.33 -8.03 3.86
C ALA A 96 7.16 -9.14 3.17
N GLY A 97 7.33 -9.10 1.83
CA GLY A 97 8.03 -10.13 1.07
C GLY A 97 7.21 -11.41 0.86
N ARG A 98 5.93 -11.43 1.23
CA ARG A 98 5.01 -12.57 1.10
C ARG A 98 4.25 -12.51 -0.24
N GLU A 99 4.98 -12.30 -1.33
CA GLU A 99 4.37 -12.05 -2.66
C GLU A 99 3.52 -13.22 -3.16
N ALA A 100 3.92 -14.47 -2.86
CA ALA A 100 3.14 -15.66 -3.23
C ALA A 100 1.71 -15.63 -2.65
N GLU A 101 1.53 -15.06 -1.46
CA GLU A 101 0.22 -14.90 -0.83
C GLU A 101 -0.49 -13.64 -1.32
N ALA A 102 0.25 -12.58 -1.66
CA ALA A 102 -0.28 -11.35 -2.20
C ALA A 102 -0.91 -11.53 -3.61
N ILE A 103 -0.30 -12.35 -4.48
CA ILE A 103 -0.74 -12.55 -5.87
C ILE A 103 -2.23 -12.92 -5.99
N PRO A 104 -2.75 -13.97 -5.33
CA PRO A 104 -4.16 -14.33 -5.46
C PRO A 104 -5.09 -13.26 -4.88
N LEU A 105 -4.68 -12.57 -3.81
CA LEU A 105 -5.47 -11.51 -3.18
C LEU A 105 -5.54 -10.24 -4.05
N ALA A 106 -4.42 -9.87 -4.70
CA ALA A 106 -4.37 -8.79 -5.67
C ALA A 106 -5.29 -9.09 -6.87
N ALA A 107 -5.24 -10.31 -7.42
CA ALA A 107 -6.14 -10.72 -8.50
C ALA A 107 -7.62 -10.65 -8.09
N ALA A 108 -7.94 -11.12 -6.88
CA ALA A 108 -9.28 -11.05 -6.31
C ALA A 108 -9.73 -9.63 -5.92
N SER A 109 -8.85 -8.63 -6.00
CA SER A 109 -9.18 -7.22 -5.75
C SER A 109 -9.59 -6.46 -7.00
N ILE A 110 -9.66 -7.13 -8.16
CA ILE A 110 -10.31 -6.59 -9.35
C ILE A 110 -11.80 -6.47 -9.04
N ALA A 111 -12.31 -5.23 -9.07
CA ALA A 111 -13.69 -4.92 -8.80
C ALA A 111 -14.59 -5.41 -9.95
N PRO A 112 -15.71 -6.08 -9.65
CA PRO A 112 -16.66 -6.53 -10.68
C PRO A 112 -17.33 -5.37 -11.41
N VAL A 113 -17.46 -4.23 -10.73
CA VAL A 113 -17.94 -2.96 -11.27
C VAL A 113 -16.93 -1.88 -10.89
N GLU A 114 -16.43 -1.14 -11.88
CA GLU A 114 -15.52 -0.01 -11.63
C GLU A 114 -16.25 1.12 -10.89
N PRO A 115 -15.61 1.78 -9.92
CA PRO A 115 -16.12 3.03 -9.39
C PRO A 115 -16.18 4.07 -10.51
N SER A 116 -17.33 4.72 -10.68
CA SER A 116 -17.51 5.81 -11.66
C SER A 116 -17.03 7.17 -11.16
N GLU A 117 -16.71 7.26 -9.87
CA GLU A 117 -16.24 8.49 -9.22
C GLU A 117 -14.88 8.93 -9.79
N ASP A 118 -14.79 10.22 -10.13
CA ASP A 118 -13.56 10.90 -10.54
C ASP A 118 -12.79 10.24 -11.71
N GLN A 119 -13.46 9.44 -12.54
CA GLN A 119 -12.85 8.68 -13.64
C GLN A 119 -11.69 7.78 -13.17
N PHE A 120 -11.76 7.27 -11.94
CA PHE A 120 -10.72 6.47 -11.34
C PHE A 120 -10.66 5.06 -11.95
N ASP A 121 -9.56 4.72 -12.61
CA ASP A 121 -9.37 3.43 -13.29
C ASP A 121 -8.72 2.40 -12.34
N TRP A 122 -9.54 1.91 -11.40
CA TRP A 122 -9.08 1.03 -10.33
C TRP A 122 -8.56 -0.31 -10.86
N ASN A 123 -9.30 -0.99 -11.74
CA ASN A 123 -8.87 -2.32 -12.15
C ASN A 123 -7.62 -2.30 -13.00
N THR A 124 -7.36 -1.24 -13.77
CA THR A 124 -6.09 -1.14 -14.52
C THR A 124 -4.92 -1.01 -13.56
N TYR A 125 -5.05 -0.22 -12.50
CA TYR A 125 -4.01 -0.17 -11.46
C TYR A 125 -3.79 -1.54 -10.80
N VAL A 126 -4.86 -2.19 -10.35
CA VAL A 126 -4.78 -3.51 -9.70
C VAL A 126 -4.16 -4.56 -10.63
N ARG A 127 -4.55 -4.58 -11.92
CA ARG A 127 -3.96 -5.47 -12.93
C ARG A 127 -2.48 -5.22 -13.13
N GLY A 128 -2.04 -3.97 -13.13
CA GLY A 128 -0.62 -3.63 -13.28
C GLY A 128 0.23 -4.19 -12.15
N VAL A 129 -0.20 -3.98 -10.90
CA VAL A 129 0.50 -4.54 -9.72
C VAL A 129 0.45 -6.07 -9.72
N TRP A 130 -0.70 -6.68 -10.03
CA TRP A 130 -0.78 -8.14 -10.17
C TRP A 130 0.18 -8.67 -11.24
N GLY A 131 0.32 -7.94 -12.35
CA GLY A 131 1.29 -8.23 -13.41
C GLY A 131 2.73 -8.22 -12.89
N PHE A 132 3.11 -7.20 -12.12
CA PHE A 132 4.42 -7.16 -11.45
C PHE A 132 4.64 -8.36 -10.53
N LEU A 133 3.71 -8.61 -9.59
CA LEU A 133 3.83 -9.68 -8.59
C LEU A 133 3.88 -11.06 -9.24
N SER A 134 3.13 -11.25 -10.33
CA SER A 134 3.08 -12.50 -11.08
C SER A 134 4.20 -12.62 -12.13
N LYS A 135 5.15 -11.68 -12.17
CA LYS A 135 6.25 -11.59 -13.14
C LYS A 135 5.77 -11.64 -14.60
N ARG A 136 4.67 -10.93 -14.88
CA ARG A 136 4.07 -10.70 -16.20
C ARG A 136 4.30 -9.26 -16.66
N ARG A 137 5.43 -9.04 -17.33
CA ARG A 137 5.87 -7.69 -17.75
C ARG A 137 4.87 -7.06 -18.71
N GLU A 138 4.37 -7.84 -19.65
CA GLU A 138 3.40 -7.39 -20.65
C GLU A 138 2.12 -6.84 -20.03
N VAL A 139 1.65 -7.44 -18.93
CA VAL A 139 0.45 -6.98 -18.20
C VAL A 139 0.74 -5.66 -17.48
N LEU A 140 1.91 -5.54 -16.85
CA LEU A 140 2.33 -4.33 -16.18
C LEU A 140 2.47 -3.15 -17.16
N GLU A 141 3.18 -3.35 -18.28
CA GLU A 141 3.44 -2.29 -19.26
C GLU A 141 2.16 -1.82 -19.96
N ALA A 142 1.26 -2.75 -20.29
CA ALA A 142 -0.04 -2.40 -20.85
C ALA A 142 -0.85 -1.56 -19.85
N SER A 143 -0.90 -1.98 -18.58
CA SER A 143 -1.62 -1.27 -17.52
C SER A 143 -1.03 0.12 -17.25
N LEU A 144 0.30 0.23 -17.23
CA LEU A 144 1.01 1.50 -17.10
C LEU A 144 0.70 2.45 -18.26
N THR A 145 0.70 1.94 -19.48
CA THR A 145 0.38 2.73 -20.68
C THR A 145 -1.05 3.28 -20.60
N THR A 146 -2.01 2.43 -20.23
CA THR A 146 -3.41 2.86 -20.05
C THR A 146 -3.54 3.92 -18.96
N LEU A 147 -2.95 3.72 -17.79
CA LEU A 147 -3.06 4.71 -16.70
C LEU A 147 -2.37 6.04 -17.00
N LYS A 148 -1.25 6.05 -17.75
CA LYS A 148 -0.59 7.30 -18.16
C LYS A 148 -1.48 8.15 -19.07
N ALA A 149 -2.38 7.53 -19.83
CA ALA A 149 -3.33 8.22 -20.69
C ALA A 149 -4.63 8.61 -19.96
N ALA A 150 -4.92 8.01 -18.80
CA ALA A 150 -6.14 8.27 -18.05
C ALA A 150 -6.09 9.63 -17.32
N PRO A 151 -7.18 10.41 -17.31
CA PRO A 151 -7.23 11.69 -16.60
C PRO A 151 -7.31 11.49 -15.08
N GLY A 152 -7.02 12.55 -14.31
CA GLY A 152 -7.27 12.58 -12.86
C GLY A 152 -6.04 12.28 -11.99
N GLY A 153 -5.96 12.94 -10.84
CA GLY A 153 -4.79 12.89 -9.96
C GLY A 153 -4.51 11.50 -9.38
N ARG A 154 -5.55 10.71 -9.07
CA ARG A 154 -5.42 9.33 -8.58
C ARG A 154 -4.78 8.41 -9.63
N ASN A 155 -5.22 8.52 -10.88
CA ASN A 155 -4.64 7.75 -11.98
C ASN A 155 -3.17 8.13 -12.21
N ALA A 156 -2.82 9.42 -12.12
CA ALA A 156 -1.42 9.87 -12.21
C ALA A 156 -0.54 9.34 -11.07
N ILE A 157 -1.05 9.28 -9.83
CA ILE A 157 -0.35 8.67 -8.69
C ILE A 157 -0.11 7.17 -8.96
N ASN A 158 -1.14 6.45 -9.39
CA ASN A 158 -1.05 5.03 -9.68
C ASN A 158 -0.15 4.72 -10.88
N ALA A 159 -0.15 5.57 -11.91
CA ALA A 159 0.76 5.46 -13.04
C ALA A 159 2.23 5.60 -12.60
N ARG A 160 2.54 6.53 -11.69
CA ARG A 160 3.89 6.63 -11.11
C ARG A 160 4.26 5.37 -10.33
N ALA A 161 3.36 4.85 -9.50
CA ALA A 161 3.58 3.59 -8.79
C ALA A 161 3.90 2.42 -9.75
N LEU A 162 3.08 2.23 -10.79
CA LEU A 162 3.34 1.22 -11.82
C LEU A 162 4.65 1.49 -12.60
N GLY A 163 5.01 2.75 -12.80
CA GLY A 163 6.28 3.13 -13.43
C GLY A 163 7.50 2.71 -12.61
N ARG A 164 7.44 2.84 -11.28
CA ARG A 164 8.49 2.31 -10.38
C ARG A 164 8.62 0.79 -10.50
N LEU A 165 7.48 0.10 -10.48
CA LEU A 165 7.40 -1.35 -10.67
C LEU A 165 7.96 -1.78 -12.03
N SER A 166 7.69 -1.03 -13.11
CA SER A 166 8.21 -1.31 -14.45
C SER A 166 9.73 -1.16 -14.51
N LYS A 167 10.26 -0.07 -13.93
CA LYS A 167 11.70 0.23 -13.87
C LYS A 167 12.48 -0.83 -13.09
N CYS A 168 11.93 -1.31 -11.99
CA CYS A 168 12.55 -2.31 -11.10
C CYS A 168 11.80 -3.65 -11.10
N PHE A 169 11.35 -4.08 -12.28
CA PHE A 169 10.47 -5.26 -12.44
C PHE A 169 10.96 -6.55 -11.78
N ASP A 170 12.28 -6.76 -11.80
CA ASP A 170 12.89 -7.98 -11.30
C ASP A 170 13.17 -7.92 -9.79
N SER A 171 13.08 -6.74 -9.16
CA SER A 171 13.21 -6.58 -7.70
C SER A 171 12.00 -7.13 -6.93
N PRO A 172 12.14 -7.36 -5.61
CA PRO A 172 11.00 -7.53 -4.71
C PRO A 172 10.08 -6.29 -4.71
N TYR A 173 8.78 -6.48 -4.46
CA TYR A 173 7.77 -5.43 -4.48
C TYR A 173 8.12 -4.24 -3.56
N ALA A 174 8.53 -4.53 -2.33
CA ALA A 174 8.93 -3.51 -1.36
C ALA A 174 10.05 -2.62 -1.91
N GLU A 175 11.10 -3.22 -2.45
CA GLU A 175 12.22 -2.49 -3.05
C GLU A 175 11.76 -1.67 -4.25
N ALA A 176 11.00 -2.28 -5.17
CA ALA A 176 10.55 -1.62 -6.39
C ALA A 176 9.70 -0.37 -6.10
N ILE A 177 8.85 -0.41 -5.06
CA ILE A 177 7.95 0.70 -4.75
C ILE A 177 8.58 1.77 -3.83
N GLU A 178 9.62 1.44 -3.05
CA GLU A 178 10.21 2.33 -2.04
C GLU A 178 11.58 2.89 -2.43
N ALA A 179 12.41 2.12 -3.15
CA ALA A 179 13.78 2.52 -3.44
C ALA A 179 13.82 3.72 -4.40
N GLU A 180 14.64 4.73 -4.08
CA GLU A 180 14.78 5.94 -4.91
C GLU A 180 15.38 5.63 -6.29
N THR A 181 16.20 4.59 -6.38
CA THR A 181 16.71 4.07 -7.66
C THR A 181 15.59 3.63 -8.59
N CYS A 182 14.42 3.26 -8.05
CA CYS A 182 13.23 2.87 -8.80
C CYS A 182 12.29 4.05 -9.08
N ALA A 183 12.56 5.25 -8.59
CA ALA A 183 11.73 6.42 -8.85
C ALA A 183 11.66 6.75 -10.36
N VAL A 184 10.51 7.28 -10.77
CA VAL A 184 10.21 7.76 -12.12
C VAL A 184 9.61 9.16 -12.02
N ASP A 185 9.89 10.00 -13.02
CA ASP A 185 9.39 11.37 -13.11
C ASP A 185 7.87 11.41 -13.41
#